data_AF-C3YAV7-F1
#
_entry.id   AF-C3YAV7-F1
#
_cell.length_a   1.000
_cell.length_b   1.000
_cell.length_c   1.000
_cell.angle_alpha   90.00
_cell.angle_beta   90.00
_cell.angle_gamma   90.00
#
_symmetry.space_group_name_H-M   'P 1'
#
loop_
_entity.id
_entity.type
_entity.pdbx_description
1 polymer ?
#
loop_
_entity_poly.entity_id
_entity_poly.type
_entity_poly.pdbx_seq_one_letter_code
_entity_poly.pdbx_strand_id
1 'polypeptide(L)'
;IRTMITYDRGGVWQPVPTPAGMSCEKPSDQCGLQIHNQYSRVKGINAPMGPLSEPNAVGLILVHGHVSDALQTTNPDVYISDDGGYNWFKALDGPHHYAIGDHGGLLVAVPVAEDRLANTIRYSFDEGQCWRDYKFTEEEIVFTGLLTEPGAKTMKVGIWGFGRDDHKWRVTVIDFEKVVTRQCTDDDYDTWLAHEEYHKTGIEDACLLGVKETFRRRKKNTMCKNGYSYEVQGEKHQCTCMDADY
;
A
#
# COMPACT_ATOMS: atom_id res chain seq x y z
N ILE A 1 -7.51 22.07 0.30
CA ILE A 1 -8.09 20.74 0.63
C ILE A 1 -7.03 19.96 1.37
N ARG A 2 -7.40 19.31 2.48
CA ARG A 2 -6.48 18.57 3.33
C ARG A 2 -6.97 17.16 3.56
N THR A 3 -6.02 16.26 3.77
CA THR A 3 -6.29 14.87 4.12
C THR A 3 -6.24 14.72 5.63
N MET A 4 -7.24 14.04 6.18
CA MET A 4 -7.33 13.71 7.60
C MET A 4 -7.52 12.20 7.71
N ILE A 5 -7.04 11.61 8.81
CA ILE A 5 -7.19 10.19 9.15
C ILE A 5 -7.82 10.07 10.54
N THR A 6 -8.62 9.03 10.71
CA THR A 6 -9.24 8.63 11.98
C THR A 6 -8.99 7.15 12.18
N TYR A 7 -8.74 6.75 13.42
CA TYR A 7 -8.53 5.35 13.79
C TYR A 7 -9.70 4.81 14.62
N ASP A 8 -10.46 5.68 15.27
CA ASP A 8 -11.57 5.40 16.18
C ASP A 8 -12.94 5.55 15.50
N ARG A 9 -13.04 5.13 14.23
CA ARG A 9 -14.27 5.21 13.40
C ARG A 9 -14.89 6.62 13.29
N GLY A 10 -14.04 7.64 13.27
CA GLY A 10 -14.45 9.02 13.04
C GLY A 10 -14.75 9.82 14.30
N GLY A 11 -14.40 9.31 15.49
CA GLY A 11 -14.46 10.06 16.73
C GLY A 11 -13.48 11.24 16.70
N VAL A 12 -12.20 10.95 16.46
CA VAL A 12 -11.15 11.95 16.34
C VAL A 12 -10.49 11.86 14.97
N TRP A 13 -10.34 13.04 14.35
CA TRP A 13 -9.64 13.22 13.09
C TRP A 13 -8.36 14.01 13.30
N GLN A 14 -7.28 13.53 12.70
CA GLN A 14 -5.98 14.20 12.75
C GLN A 14 -5.35 14.27 11.36
N PRO A 15 -4.41 15.21 11.12
CA PRO A 15 -3.64 15.22 9.89
C PRO A 15 -2.89 13.90 9.70
N VAL A 16 -2.74 13.46 8.45
CA VAL A 16 -1.90 12.29 8.15
C VAL A 16 -0.44 12.65 8.41
N PRO A 17 0.31 11.84 9.17
CA PRO A 17 1.66 12.19 9.58
C PRO A 17 2.62 12.30 8.39
N THR A 18 3.65 13.13 8.57
CA THR A 18 4.71 13.28 7.58
C THR A 18 5.52 11.98 7.49
N PRO A 19 5.79 11.45 6.28
CA PRO A 19 6.60 10.26 6.09
C PRO A 19 8.00 10.38 6.69
N ALA A 20 8.56 9.25 7.13
CA ALA A 20 9.86 9.21 7.79
C ALA A 20 10.97 9.84 6.92
N GLY A 21 11.78 10.71 7.53
CA GLY A 21 12.90 11.38 6.85
C GLY A 21 12.51 12.49 5.87
N MET A 22 11.22 12.85 5.79
CA MET A 22 10.73 13.94 4.94
C MET A 22 10.32 15.15 5.79
N SER A 23 10.40 16.33 5.19
CA SER A 23 9.95 17.59 5.79
C SER A 23 9.30 18.45 4.72
N CYS A 24 8.26 19.21 5.08
CA CYS A 24 7.76 20.24 4.18
C CYS A 24 8.82 21.34 3.97
N GLU A 25 8.82 21.94 2.78
CA GLU A 25 9.65 23.10 2.46
C GLU A 25 9.41 24.28 3.42
N LYS A 26 8.19 24.39 3.95
CA LYS A 26 7.82 25.34 4.99
C LYS A 26 7.37 24.57 6.22
N PRO A 27 8.09 24.66 7.35
CA PRO A 27 7.64 24.11 8.61
C PRO A 27 6.32 24.79 9.00
N SER A 28 5.28 23.99 9.10
CA SER A 28 3.93 24.41 9.44
C SER A 28 3.33 23.30 10.27
N ASP A 29 2.57 23.63 11.31
CA ASP A 29 1.80 22.65 12.10
C ASP A 29 0.74 21.93 11.25
N GLN A 30 0.61 22.33 9.98
CA GLN A 30 -0.37 21.84 9.01
C GLN A 30 0.28 21.02 7.89
N CYS A 31 1.60 20.82 7.96
CA CYS A 31 2.37 19.96 7.07
C CYS A 31 2.08 18.48 7.36
N GLY A 32 1.79 17.71 6.32
CA GLY A 32 1.59 16.26 6.44
C GLY A 32 1.48 15.59 5.07
N LEU A 33 1.16 14.30 5.06
CA LEU A 33 0.91 13.57 3.82
C LEU A 33 -0.49 13.91 3.26
N GLN A 34 -0.53 14.42 2.04
CA GLN A 34 -1.77 14.74 1.33
C GLN A 34 -2.05 13.65 0.30
N ILE A 35 -3.20 12.99 0.40
CA ILE A 35 -3.52 11.78 -0.35
C ILE A 35 -4.48 12.10 -1.49
N HIS A 36 -4.11 11.71 -2.70
CA HIS A 36 -4.97 11.79 -3.87
C HIS A 36 -5.98 10.64 -3.87
N ASN A 37 -7.23 10.99 -4.19
CA ASN A 37 -8.32 10.05 -4.35
C ASN A 37 -9.22 10.51 -5.53
N GLN A 38 -10.48 10.06 -5.57
CA GLN A 38 -11.44 10.31 -6.63
C GLN A 38 -11.55 11.79 -7.01
N TYR A 39 -11.55 12.71 -6.05
CA TYR A 39 -11.60 14.14 -6.35
C TYR A 39 -10.43 14.60 -7.23
N SER A 40 -9.19 14.24 -6.88
CA SER A 40 -8.00 14.61 -7.66
C SER A 40 -8.02 14.02 -9.05
N ARG A 41 -8.50 12.77 -9.18
CA ARG A 41 -8.65 12.09 -10.47
C ARG A 41 -9.64 12.80 -11.39
N VAL A 42 -10.80 13.20 -10.84
CA VAL A 42 -11.81 13.99 -11.57
C VAL A 42 -11.26 15.36 -11.99
N LYS A 43 -10.31 15.92 -11.23
CA LYS A 43 -9.61 17.16 -11.56
C LYS A 43 -8.44 16.99 -12.53
N GLY A 44 -8.20 15.79 -13.05
CA GLY A 44 -7.15 15.52 -14.03
C GLY A 44 -5.74 15.45 -13.45
N ILE A 45 -5.60 15.28 -12.12
CA ILE A 45 -4.29 14.99 -11.52
C ILE A 45 -3.87 13.58 -11.93
N ASN A 46 -2.59 13.41 -12.25
CA ASN A 46 -2.00 12.14 -12.65
C ASN A 46 -1.84 11.16 -11.47
N ALA A 47 -2.95 10.82 -10.82
CA ALA A 47 -3.06 9.79 -9.79
C ALA A 47 -3.90 8.64 -10.38
N PRO A 48 -3.31 7.69 -11.11
CA PRO A 48 -4.06 6.71 -11.90
C PRO A 48 -5.02 5.84 -11.08
N MET A 49 -4.70 5.64 -9.79
CA MET A 49 -5.45 4.80 -8.85
C MET A 49 -5.83 5.61 -7.61
N GLY A 50 -6.87 5.16 -6.90
CA GLY A 50 -7.15 5.64 -5.54
C GLY A 50 -6.34 4.84 -4.51
N PRO A 51 -6.43 5.20 -3.22
CA PRO A 51 -5.84 4.41 -2.14
C PRO A 51 -6.19 2.93 -2.25
N LEU A 52 -5.20 2.06 -2.11
CA LEU A 52 -5.37 0.61 -2.13
C LEU A 52 -5.00 0.02 -0.78
N SER A 53 -5.91 -0.79 -0.25
CA SER A 53 -5.68 -1.68 0.88
C SER A 53 -6.46 -2.96 0.65
N GLU A 54 -5.99 -4.06 1.23
CA GLU A 54 -6.64 -5.36 1.15
C GLU A 54 -6.80 -5.91 2.58
N PRO A 55 -7.98 -6.43 2.96
CA PRO A 55 -8.23 -6.87 4.34
C PRO A 55 -7.33 -8.03 4.76
N ASN A 56 -6.80 -8.78 3.79
CA ASN A 56 -5.90 -9.90 4.03
C ASN A 56 -4.42 -9.49 4.03
N ALA A 57 -4.10 -8.24 3.67
CA ALA A 57 -2.77 -7.63 3.71
C ALA A 57 -2.70 -6.66 4.89
N VAL A 58 -2.71 -7.21 6.10
CA VAL A 58 -2.91 -6.46 7.36
C VAL A 58 -1.94 -5.29 7.49
N GLY A 59 -2.48 -4.08 7.70
CA GLY A 59 -1.72 -2.85 7.90
C GLY A 59 -1.29 -2.14 6.61
N LEU A 60 -1.33 -2.81 5.46
CA LEU A 60 -0.86 -2.23 4.20
C LEU A 60 -1.84 -1.25 3.57
N ILE A 61 -1.35 -0.04 3.31
CA ILE A 61 -2.06 1.00 2.56
C ILE A 61 -1.10 1.62 1.55
N LEU A 62 -1.46 1.61 0.27
CA LEU A 62 -0.70 2.27 -0.81
C LEU A 62 -1.50 3.46 -1.32
N VAL A 63 -0.84 4.61 -1.48
CA VAL A 63 -1.50 5.85 -1.90
C VAL A 63 -0.63 6.67 -2.83
N HIS A 64 -1.25 7.46 -3.69
CA HIS A 64 -0.58 8.59 -4.36
C HIS A 64 -0.69 9.84 -3.49
N GLY A 65 0.40 10.59 -3.32
CA GLY A 65 0.35 11.80 -2.50
C GLY A 65 1.52 12.76 -2.64
N HIS A 66 1.51 13.78 -1.77
CA HIS A 66 2.57 14.77 -1.59
C HIS A 66 2.77 15.06 -0.10
N VAL A 67 3.99 15.39 0.29
CA VAL A 67 4.27 15.97 1.61
C VAL A 67 4.10 17.48 1.51
N SER A 68 2.99 18.01 2.00
CA SER A 68 2.63 19.42 1.86
C SER A 68 1.50 19.85 2.81
N ASP A 69 1.26 21.17 2.91
CA ASP A 69 0.20 21.75 3.74
C ASP A 69 -1.22 21.58 3.16
N ALA A 70 -1.33 21.16 1.89
CA ALA A 70 -2.57 20.95 1.16
C ALA A 70 -2.32 20.11 -0.11
N LEU A 71 -3.38 19.50 -0.66
CA LEU A 71 -3.31 18.78 -1.95
C LEU A 71 -2.67 19.64 -3.04
N GLN A 72 -1.71 19.05 -3.76
CA GLN A 72 -1.02 19.69 -4.87
C GLN A 72 -1.63 19.28 -6.22
N THR A 73 -1.20 19.95 -7.29
CA THR A 73 -1.63 19.67 -8.67
C THR A 73 -0.53 19.04 -9.53
N THR A 74 0.67 18.88 -8.97
CA THR A 74 1.81 18.23 -9.63
C THR A 74 1.66 16.71 -9.62
N ASN A 75 2.52 16.02 -10.38
CA ASN A 75 2.55 14.55 -10.35
C ASN A 75 2.86 14.07 -8.92
N PRO A 76 2.07 13.14 -8.37
CA PRO A 76 2.31 12.57 -7.05
C PRO A 76 3.30 11.43 -7.07
N ASP A 77 3.91 11.19 -5.91
CA ASP A 77 4.68 9.98 -5.62
C ASP A 77 3.79 8.91 -4.99
N VAL A 78 4.29 7.68 -4.86
CA VAL A 78 3.61 6.60 -4.15
C VAL A 78 4.17 6.48 -2.73
N TYR A 79 3.27 6.49 -1.75
CA TYR A 79 3.57 6.29 -0.33
C TYR A 79 2.90 5.02 0.16
N ILE A 80 3.56 4.35 1.11
CA ILE A 80 3.08 3.12 1.72
C ILE A 80 3.09 3.29 3.22
N SER A 81 2.03 2.79 3.86
CA SER A 81 1.99 2.50 5.29
C SER A 81 1.86 1.00 5.47
N ASP A 82 2.55 0.45 6.47
CA ASP A 82 2.49 -0.95 6.83
C ASP A 82 1.89 -1.18 8.22
N ASP A 83 1.32 -0.13 8.85
CA ASP A 83 0.74 -0.17 10.19
C ASP A 83 -0.67 0.42 10.25
N GLY A 84 -1.32 0.59 9.09
CA GLY A 84 -2.70 1.10 9.01
C GLY A 84 -2.81 2.62 8.95
N GLY A 85 -1.72 3.31 8.60
CA GLY A 85 -1.70 4.75 8.33
C GLY A 85 -1.03 5.59 9.42
N TYR A 86 -0.48 4.96 10.46
CA TYR A 86 0.22 5.65 11.56
C TYR A 86 1.60 6.13 11.12
N ASN A 87 2.34 5.31 10.37
CA ASN A 87 3.61 5.68 9.77
C ASN A 87 3.56 5.48 8.26
N TRP A 88 4.25 6.36 7.55
CA TRP A 88 4.34 6.35 6.09
C TRP A 88 5.80 6.45 5.66
N PHE A 89 6.09 5.88 4.50
CA PHE A 89 7.34 6.07 3.79
C PHE A 89 7.08 6.21 2.29
N LYS A 90 7.96 6.95 1.60
CA LYS A 90 7.90 7.07 0.15
C LYS A 90 8.45 5.78 -0.47
N ALA A 91 7.63 5.09 -1.26
CA ALA A 91 7.98 3.82 -1.86
C ALA A 91 8.46 3.95 -3.32
N LEU A 92 7.83 4.83 -4.11
CA LEU A 92 8.17 5.01 -5.53
C LEU A 92 8.08 6.49 -5.93
N ASP A 93 9.02 6.93 -6.76
CA ASP A 93 9.03 8.25 -7.38
C ASP A 93 8.04 8.33 -8.55
N GLY A 94 7.11 9.27 -8.49
CA GLY A 94 6.12 9.51 -9.53
C GLY A 94 4.95 8.51 -9.53
N PRO A 95 3.99 8.74 -10.44
CA PRO A 95 2.74 8.00 -10.45
C PRO A 95 2.91 6.58 -11.00
N HIS A 96 2.35 5.61 -10.30
CA HIS A 96 2.33 4.20 -10.69
C HIS A 96 0.92 3.60 -10.61
N HIS A 97 0.64 2.59 -11.42
CA HIS A 97 -0.37 1.60 -11.09
C HIS A 97 0.24 0.58 -10.14
N TYR A 98 -0.48 0.16 -9.10
CA TYR A 98 0.00 -0.81 -8.12
C TYR A 98 -1.06 -1.86 -7.78
N ALA A 99 -0.63 -3.04 -7.37
CA ALA A 99 -1.48 -4.11 -6.90
C ALA A 99 -0.81 -4.89 -5.76
N ILE A 100 -1.65 -5.50 -4.92
CA ILE A 100 -1.23 -6.39 -3.84
C ILE A 100 -1.50 -7.84 -4.27
N GLY A 101 -0.57 -8.73 -3.96
CA GLY A 101 -0.69 -10.17 -4.09
C GLY A 101 -0.18 -10.89 -2.85
N ASP A 102 -0.49 -12.19 -2.77
CA ASP A 102 -0.11 -13.09 -1.67
C ASP A 102 -0.30 -12.48 -0.27
N HIS A 103 -1.44 -11.84 0.00
CA HIS A 103 -1.78 -11.31 1.32
C HIS A 103 -0.78 -10.24 1.80
N GLY A 104 -0.21 -9.44 0.88
CA GLY A 104 0.86 -8.48 1.16
C GLY A 104 2.27 -9.04 0.97
N GLY A 105 2.40 -10.33 0.65
CA GLY A 105 3.68 -10.97 0.35
C GLY A 105 4.34 -10.49 -0.95
N LEU A 106 3.53 -9.95 -1.87
CA LEU A 106 3.97 -9.37 -3.13
C LEU A 106 3.30 -8.02 -3.35
N LEU A 107 4.10 -6.98 -3.57
CA LEU A 107 3.64 -5.72 -4.15
C LEU A 107 4.19 -5.60 -5.56
N VAL A 108 3.37 -5.12 -6.48
CA VAL A 108 3.78 -4.84 -7.86
C VAL A 108 3.36 -3.44 -8.26
N ALA A 109 4.16 -2.81 -9.13
CA ALA A 109 3.88 -1.50 -9.65
C ALA A 109 4.35 -1.32 -11.11
N VAL A 110 3.59 -0.57 -11.90
CA VAL A 110 3.97 -0.18 -13.27
C VAL A 110 3.97 1.36 -13.33
N PRO A 111 5.08 2.00 -13.72
CA PRO A 111 5.16 3.46 -13.81
C PRO A 111 4.21 4.01 -14.88
N VAL A 112 3.61 5.16 -14.61
CA VAL A 112 2.84 5.92 -15.58
C VAL A 112 3.76 6.89 -16.31
N ALA A 113 4.19 6.50 -17.50
CA ALA A 113 4.92 7.38 -18.42
C ALA A 113 3.96 8.35 -19.13
N GLU A 114 4.47 9.51 -19.56
CA GLU A 114 3.68 10.52 -20.30
C GLU A 114 3.14 9.98 -21.63
N ASP A 115 3.93 9.15 -22.32
CA ASP A 115 3.55 8.46 -23.56
C ASP A 115 2.78 7.15 -23.32
N ARG A 116 2.58 6.80 -22.03
CA ARG A 116 1.93 5.57 -21.56
C ARG A 116 2.60 4.27 -22.00
N LEU A 117 3.84 4.34 -22.47
CA LEU A 117 4.60 3.15 -22.85
C LEU A 117 5.15 2.47 -21.61
N ALA A 118 5.02 1.14 -21.57
CA ALA A 118 5.59 0.33 -20.51
C ALA A 118 6.12 -0.98 -21.07
N ASN A 119 7.29 -1.38 -20.58
CA ASN A 119 7.87 -2.71 -20.79
C ASN A 119 8.47 -3.29 -19.49
N THR A 120 8.41 -2.52 -18.40
CA THR A 120 9.02 -2.84 -17.11
C THR A 120 7.97 -2.80 -16.01
N ILE A 121 8.03 -3.78 -15.12
CA ILE A 121 7.24 -3.87 -13.89
C ILE A 121 8.21 -3.82 -12.71
N ARG A 122 7.82 -3.12 -11.66
CA ARG A 122 8.50 -3.12 -10.37
C ARG A 122 7.83 -4.10 -9.43
N TYR A 123 8.60 -4.81 -8.63
CA TYR A 123 8.07 -5.71 -7.61
C TYR A 123 8.85 -5.59 -6.29
N SER A 124 8.15 -5.85 -5.19
CA SER A 124 8.70 -5.91 -3.84
C SER A 124 8.13 -7.13 -3.12
N PHE A 125 8.99 -7.78 -2.33
CA PHE A 125 8.63 -8.91 -1.45
C PHE A 125 8.75 -8.56 0.03
N ASP A 126 8.96 -7.28 0.36
CA ASP A 126 9.26 -6.78 1.70
C ASP A 126 8.38 -5.57 2.03
N GLU A 127 7.09 -5.66 1.67
CA GLU A 127 6.08 -4.63 1.97
C GLU A 127 6.41 -3.25 1.36
N GLY A 128 7.18 -3.20 0.27
CA GLY A 128 7.49 -1.98 -0.46
C GLY A 128 8.76 -1.26 0.00
N GLN A 129 9.53 -1.85 0.91
CA GLN A 129 10.80 -1.28 1.39
C GLN A 129 11.88 -1.32 0.29
N CYS A 130 11.99 -2.44 -0.43
CA CYS A 130 12.91 -2.60 -1.56
C CYS A 130 12.16 -2.99 -2.83
N TRP A 131 12.47 -2.28 -3.93
CA TRP A 131 11.88 -2.53 -5.24
C TRP A 131 12.91 -3.05 -6.23
N ARG A 132 12.47 -3.93 -7.12
CA ARG A 132 13.27 -4.47 -8.23
C ARG A 132 12.52 -4.30 -9.54
N ASP A 133 13.27 -3.94 -10.58
CA ASP A 133 12.73 -3.78 -11.92
C ASP A 133 12.85 -5.10 -12.71
N TYR A 134 11.81 -5.45 -13.47
CA TYR A 134 11.80 -6.57 -14.38
C TYR A 134 11.19 -6.16 -15.72
N LYS A 135 11.96 -6.36 -16.79
CA LYS A 135 11.50 -6.13 -18.17
C LYS A 135 10.62 -7.32 -18.60
N PHE A 136 9.31 -7.11 -18.68
CA PHE A 136 8.34 -8.17 -18.96
C PHE A 136 8.11 -8.43 -20.46
N THR A 137 8.62 -7.56 -21.33
CA THR A 137 8.50 -7.64 -22.79
C THR A 137 9.63 -6.86 -23.46
N GLU A 138 10.07 -7.28 -24.64
CA GLU A 138 11.01 -6.51 -25.45
C GLU A 138 10.33 -5.35 -26.21
N GLU A 139 9.06 -5.54 -26.59
CA GLU A 139 8.23 -4.52 -27.24
C GLU A 139 7.60 -3.60 -26.19
N GLU A 140 7.74 -2.28 -26.31
CA GLU A 140 6.99 -1.33 -25.51
C GLU A 140 5.50 -1.35 -25.87
N ILE A 141 4.65 -1.57 -24.87
CA ILE A 141 3.20 -1.58 -25.06
C ILE A 141 2.57 -0.31 -24.50
N VAL A 142 1.48 0.15 -25.09
CA VAL A 142 0.64 1.19 -24.49
C VAL A 142 -0.11 0.56 -23.33
N PHE A 143 0.27 0.92 -22.11
CA PHE A 143 -0.27 0.34 -20.88
C PHE A 143 -1.72 0.77 -20.64
N THR A 144 -2.55 -0.20 -20.27
CA THR A 144 -3.98 0.00 -20.00
C THR A 144 -4.41 -0.47 -18.62
N GLY A 145 -3.78 -1.51 -18.07
CA GLY A 145 -4.20 -2.04 -16.78
C GLY A 145 -3.22 -3.05 -16.17
N LEU A 146 -3.28 -3.10 -14.85
CA LEU A 146 -2.60 -4.07 -13.99
C LEU A 146 -3.69 -4.79 -13.20
N LEU A 147 -3.71 -6.11 -13.24
CA LEU A 147 -4.73 -6.93 -12.59
C LEU A 147 -4.10 -8.07 -11.81
N THR A 148 -4.61 -8.28 -10.61
CA THR A 148 -4.42 -9.50 -9.81
C THR A 148 -5.77 -10.18 -9.66
N GLU A 149 -5.75 -11.47 -9.29
CA GLU A 149 -7.00 -12.15 -8.93
C GLU A 149 -7.65 -11.42 -7.74
N PRO A 150 -8.99 -11.22 -7.75
CA PRO A 150 -9.70 -10.61 -6.65
C PRO A 150 -9.39 -11.26 -5.29
N GLY A 151 -9.20 -10.42 -4.27
CA GLY A 151 -8.85 -10.85 -2.92
C GLY A 151 -7.35 -11.00 -2.68
N ALA A 152 -6.49 -10.59 -3.63
CA ALA A 152 -5.05 -10.44 -3.43
C ALA A 152 -4.34 -11.69 -2.86
N LYS A 153 -4.83 -12.89 -3.20
CA LYS A 153 -4.30 -14.17 -2.69
C LYS A 153 -3.22 -14.79 -3.58
N THR A 154 -3.28 -14.51 -4.88
CA THR A 154 -2.36 -15.06 -5.88
C THR A 154 -1.05 -14.26 -5.96
N MET A 155 -0.02 -14.91 -6.48
CA MET A 155 1.23 -14.27 -6.93
C MET A 155 1.28 -14.10 -8.46
N LYS A 156 0.16 -14.29 -9.15
CA LYS A 156 0.04 -14.09 -10.59
C LYS A 156 -0.48 -12.69 -10.90
N VAL A 157 0.23 -12.01 -11.78
CA VAL A 157 -0.05 -10.62 -12.14
C VAL A 157 -0.25 -10.53 -13.65
N GLY A 158 -1.39 -10.00 -14.07
CA GLY A 158 -1.71 -9.73 -15.46
C GLY A 158 -1.47 -8.26 -15.82
N ILE A 159 -0.65 -8.04 -16.85
CA ILE A 159 -0.40 -6.73 -17.45
C ILE A 159 -1.11 -6.66 -18.79
N TRP A 160 -1.91 -5.61 -18.99
CA TRP A 160 -2.72 -5.41 -20.17
C TRP A 160 -2.30 -4.16 -20.92
N GLY A 161 -2.22 -4.27 -22.24
CA GLY A 161 -1.98 -3.14 -23.13
C GLY A 161 -2.17 -3.52 -24.59
N PHE A 162 -1.76 -2.63 -25.47
CA PHE A 162 -1.77 -2.88 -26.90
C PHE A 162 -0.49 -2.38 -27.56
N GLY A 163 -0.16 -2.95 -28.72
CA GLY A 163 1.03 -2.57 -29.48
C GLY A 163 0.89 -1.17 -30.02
N ARG A 164 1.98 -0.42 -30.00
CA ARG A 164 2.01 0.95 -30.52
C ARG A 164 1.70 0.99 -32.02
N ASP A 165 2.25 0.04 -32.79
CA ASP A 165 2.22 0.08 -34.25
C ASP A 165 1.03 -0.66 -34.87
N ASP A 166 0.66 -1.82 -34.33
CA ASP A 166 -0.41 -2.68 -34.89
C ASP A 166 -1.75 -2.58 -34.15
N HIS A 167 -1.77 -1.86 -33.01
CA HIS A 167 -2.91 -1.69 -32.12
C HIS A 167 -3.60 -2.98 -31.65
N LYS A 168 -2.90 -4.12 -31.68
CA LYS A 168 -3.45 -5.40 -31.18
C LYS A 168 -3.30 -5.51 -29.67
N TRP A 169 -4.25 -6.16 -29.00
CA TRP A 169 -4.16 -6.40 -27.56
C TRP A 169 -3.04 -7.39 -27.22
N ARG A 170 -2.29 -7.08 -26.15
CA ARG A 170 -1.30 -7.96 -25.51
C ARG A 170 -1.65 -8.14 -24.04
N VAL A 171 -1.50 -9.37 -23.57
CA VAL A 171 -1.66 -9.72 -22.16
C VAL A 171 -0.43 -10.49 -21.73
N THR A 172 0.30 -9.96 -20.75
CA THR A 172 1.46 -10.62 -20.16
C THR A 172 1.09 -11.05 -18.75
N VAL A 173 1.15 -12.35 -18.48
CA VAL A 173 0.92 -12.90 -17.14
C VAL A 173 2.26 -13.31 -16.54
N ILE A 174 2.60 -12.72 -15.40
CA ILE A 174 3.82 -13.02 -14.65
C ILE A 174 3.44 -13.85 -13.44
N ASP A 175 4.10 -15.00 -13.28
CA ASP A 175 3.90 -15.92 -12.16
C ASP A 175 5.08 -15.84 -11.18
N PHE A 176 4.93 -15.06 -10.10
CA PHE A 176 5.99 -14.88 -9.10
C PHE A 176 6.16 -16.11 -8.19
N GLU A 177 5.28 -17.11 -8.25
CA GLU A 177 5.48 -18.37 -7.50
C GLU A 177 6.71 -19.15 -7.99
N LYS A 178 7.19 -18.85 -9.20
CA LYS A 178 8.43 -19.41 -9.75
C LYS A 178 9.69 -18.77 -9.16
N VAL A 179 9.56 -17.59 -8.55
CA VAL A 179 10.64 -16.86 -7.89
C VAL A 179 10.63 -17.17 -6.39
N VAL A 180 9.46 -17.06 -5.75
CA VAL A 180 9.27 -17.37 -4.33
C VAL A 180 8.69 -18.77 -4.18
N THR A 181 9.57 -19.77 -4.18
CA THR A 181 9.17 -21.18 -4.16
C THR A 181 8.93 -21.71 -2.75
N ARG A 182 9.56 -21.11 -1.72
CA ARG A 182 9.45 -21.52 -0.32
C ARG A 182 8.12 -21.08 0.29
N GLN A 183 7.40 -22.00 0.91
CA GLN A 183 6.23 -21.71 1.75
C GLN A 183 6.68 -21.11 3.08
N CYS A 184 5.95 -20.13 3.60
CA CYS A 184 6.23 -19.59 4.93
C CYS A 184 5.96 -20.64 6.02
N THR A 185 6.81 -20.64 7.04
CA THR A 185 6.75 -21.49 8.23
C THR A 185 6.49 -20.62 9.46
N ASP A 186 6.32 -21.23 10.63
CA ASP A 186 6.03 -20.46 11.85
C ASP A 186 7.11 -19.43 12.20
N ASP A 187 8.36 -19.73 11.91
CA ASP A 187 9.50 -18.83 12.13
C ASP A 187 9.51 -17.58 11.24
N ASP A 188 8.70 -17.57 10.17
CA ASP A 188 8.62 -16.47 9.20
C ASP A 188 7.61 -15.39 9.58
N TYR A 189 6.92 -15.55 10.70
CA TYR A 189 5.92 -14.60 11.18
C TYR A 189 6.33 -14.01 12.53
N ASP A 190 5.88 -12.78 12.76
CA ASP A 190 5.91 -12.13 14.07
C ASP A 190 4.49 -11.77 14.51
N THR A 191 4.31 -11.70 15.82
CA THR A 191 3.10 -11.13 16.41
C THR A 191 3.21 -9.61 16.39
N TRP A 192 2.22 -8.94 15.81
CA TRP A 192 2.11 -7.50 15.71
C TRP A 192 0.85 -7.03 16.45
N LEU A 193 1.00 -6.06 17.34
CA LEU A 193 -0.13 -5.42 18.04
C LEU A 193 -0.66 -4.27 17.18
N ALA A 194 -1.91 -4.37 16.74
CA ALA A 194 -2.53 -3.28 16.00
C ALA A 194 -2.73 -2.06 16.89
N HIS A 195 -2.63 -0.87 16.28
CA HIS A 195 -2.82 0.42 16.95
C HIS A 195 -1.84 0.69 18.11
N GLU A 196 -0.71 -0.01 18.17
CA GLU A 196 0.35 0.24 19.17
C GLU A 196 0.85 1.70 19.12
N GLU A 197 0.91 2.30 17.93
CA GLU A 197 1.28 3.71 17.76
C GLU A 197 0.27 4.68 18.37
N TYR A 198 -0.99 4.28 18.49
CA TYR A 198 -2.02 5.06 19.21
C TYR A 198 -1.77 5.07 20.72
N HIS A 199 -1.03 4.10 21.26
CA HIS A 199 -0.65 4.10 22.67
C HIS A 199 0.21 5.33 23.02
N LYS A 200 1.06 5.75 22.08
CA LYS A 200 1.98 6.89 22.26
C LYS A 200 1.26 8.24 22.36
N THR A 201 -0.03 8.32 22.02
CA THR A 201 -0.84 9.55 22.15
C THR A 201 -1.60 9.63 23.48
N GLY A 202 -1.35 8.72 24.43
CA GLY A 202 -1.86 8.80 25.81
C GLY A 202 -3.09 7.93 26.10
N ILE A 203 -3.52 7.09 25.16
CA ILE A 203 -4.53 6.06 25.40
C ILE A 203 -3.79 4.78 25.77
N GLU A 204 -3.93 4.34 27.02
CA GLU A 204 -3.15 3.20 27.50
C GLU A 204 -3.50 1.92 26.70
N ASP A 205 -2.45 1.18 26.29
CA ASP A 205 -2.51 -0.24 25.93
C ASP A 205 -3.09 -0.59 24.54
N ALA A 206 -3.02 0.32 23.55
CA ALA A 206 -3.47 0.07 22.16
C ALA A 206 -4.95 -0.37 22.04
N CYS A 207 -5.75 -0.10 23.07
CA CYS A 207 -7.17 -0.43 23.06
C CYS A 207 -7.94 0.57 22.20
N LEU A 208 -8.64 0.07 21.18
CA LEU A 208 -9.43 0.89 20.29
C LEU A 208 -10.84 0.31 20.22
N LEU A 209 -11.84 1.13 20.57
CA LEU A 209 -13.25 0.73 20.58
C LEU A 209 -13.49 -0.52 21.46
N GLY A 210 -12.90 -0.52 22.66
CA GLY A 210 -13.01 -1.60 23.63
C GLY A 210 -12.29 -2.92 23.29
N VAL A 211 -11.48 -2.97 22.23
CA VAL A 211 -10.78 -4.20 21.81
C VAL A 211 -9.31 -3.91 21.47
N LYS A 212 -8.43 -4.84 21.84
CA LYS A 212 -7.07 -4.94 21.32
C LYS A 212 -6.97 -6.12 20.38
N GLU A 213 -6.28 -5.94 19.26
CA GLU A 213 -6.12 -6.97 18.25
C GLU A 213 -4.63 -7.21 18.01
N THR A 214 -4.21 -8.46 18.12
CA THR A 214 -2.90 -8.92 17.66
C THR A 214 -3.07 -9.63 16.33
N PHE A 215 -2.08 -9.49 15.45
CA PHE A 215 -2.05 -10.17 14.17
C PHE A 215 -0.73 -10.89 14.00
N ARG A 216 -0.80 -12.06 13.38
CA ARG A 216 0.38 -12.77 12.91
C ARG A 216 0.73 -12.24 11.52
N ARG A 217 1.87 -11.56 11.41
CA ARG A 217 2.31 -10.91 10.17
C ARG A 217 3.63 -11.51 9.69
N ARG A 218 3.76 -11.64 8.37
CA ARG A 218 4.99 -12.15 7.76
C ARG A 218 6.11 -11.13 7.98
N LYS A 219 7.28 -11.61 8.38
CA LYS A 219 8.48 -10.80 8.58
C LYS A 219 8.92 -10.15 7.27
N LYS A 220 9.18 -8.84 7.29
CA LYS A 220 9.63 -8.05 6.13
C LYS A 220 10.92 -8.59 5.49
N ASN A 221 11.83 -9.15 6.30
CA ASN A 221 13.11 -9.69 5.83
C ASN A 221 13.04 -11.16 5.39
N THR A 222 11.86 -11.77 5.34
CA THR A 222 11.68 -13.16 4.93
C THR A 222 11.11 -13.24 3.51
N MET A 223 11.77 -14.02 2.66
CA MET A 223 11.29 -14.32 1.31
C MET A 223 10.64 -15.71 1.30
N CYS A 224 9.33 -15.72 1.53
CA CYS A 224 8.47 -16.89 1.42
C CYS A 224 7.07 -16.44 0.99
N LYS A 225 6.27 -17.38 0.49
CA LYS A 225 4.86 -17.15 0.14
C LYS A 225 3.93 -17.60 1.26
N ASN A 226 2.91 -16.80 1.55
CA ASN A 226 1.84 -17.14 2.51
C ASN A 226 1.00 -18.31 1.98
N GLY A 227 0.71 -18.28 0.67
CA GLY A 227 -0.05 -19.31 -0.01
C GLY A 227 -1.54 -18.98 -0.13
N TYR A 228 -2.19 -19.57 -1.12
CA TYR A 228 -3.56 -19.24 -1.52
C TYR A 228 -4.60 -19.42 -0.39
N SER A 229 -4.41 -20.44 0.44
CA SER A 229 -5.31 -20.79 1.55
C SER A 229 -4.93 -20.11 2.87
N TYR A 230 -3.97 -19.16 2.86
CA TYR A 230 -3.64 -18.41 4.06
C TYR A 230 -4.87 -17.61 4.53
N GLU A 231 -5.07 -17.61 5.84
CA GLU A 231 -6.06 -16.80 6.51
C GLU A 231 -5.34 -15.94 7.54
N VAL A 232 -5.79 -14.69 7.68
CA VAL A 232 -5.24 -13.77 8.67
C VAL A 232 -5.48 -14.36 10.06
N GLN A 233 -4.39 -14.62 10.78
CA GLN A 233 -4.42 -15.12 12.15
C GLN A 233 -4.19 -13.96 13.12
N GLY A 234 -4.88 -14.01 14.25
CA GLY A 234 -4.81 -12.98 15.27
C GLY A 234 -5.68 -13.30 16.47
N GLU A 235 -5.50 -12.54 17.54
CA GLU A 235 -6.32 -12.64 18.74
C GLU A 235 -6.99 -11.32 19.04
N LYS A 236 -8.20 -11.39 19.59
CA LYS A 236 -8.92 -10.21 20.09
C LYS A 236 -9.04 -10.31 21.59
N HIS A 237 -8.61 -9.26 22.27
CA HIS A 237 -8.67 -9.14 23.72
C HIS A 237 -9.59 -7.98 24.08
N GLN A 238 -10.63 -8.26 24.87
CA GLN A 238 -11.57 -7.23 25.33
C GLN A 238 -10.89 -6.35 26.39
N CYS A 239 -11.03 -5.05 26.25
CA CYS A 239 -10.55 -4.09 27.24
C CYS A 239 -11.63 -3.77 28.26
N THR A 240 -11.21 -3.24 29.40
CA THR A 240 -12.11 -2.53 30.30
C THR A 240 -12.57 -1.24 29.64
N CYS A 241 -13.86 -0.93 29.73
CA CYS A 241 -14.42 0.31 29.18
C CYS A 241 -13.77 1.55 29.82
N MET A 242 -13.45 2.53 28.99
CA MET A 242 -12.98 3.85 29.39
C MET A 242 -13.99 4.93 28.99
N ASP A 243 -13.84 6.15 29.49
CA ASP A 243 -14.73 7.28 29.16
C ASP A 243 -14.80 7.55 27.64
N ALA A 244 -13.73 7.22 26.90
CA ALA A 244 -13.66 7.37 25.45
C ALA A 244 -14.55 6.38 24.66
N ASP A 245 -15.10 5.34 25.30
CA ASP A 245 -15.94 4.33 24.66
C ASP A 245 -17.45 4.68 24.66
N TYR A 246 -17.85 5.81 25.28
CA TYR A 246 -19.25 6.28 25.41
C TYR A 246 -19.50 7.59 24.66
#